data_AF-A0A374EEL9-F1
#
_entry.id   AF-A0A374EEL9-F1
#
_cell.length_a   1.000
_cell.length_b   1.000
_cell.length_c   1.000
_cell.angle_alpha   90.00
_cell.angle_beta   90.00
_cell.angle_gamma   90.00
#
_symmetry.space_group_name_H-M   'P 1'
#
loop_
_entity.id
_entity.type
_entity.pdbx_description
1 polymer ?
#
loop_
_entity_poly.entity_id
_entity_poly.type
_entity_poly.pdbx_seq_one_letter_code
_entity_poly.pdbx_strand_id
1 'polypeptide(L)' 'MDNERTDFTKIEIDGQEYLLFESDTDVTCIWDNGRYILSISGNLDKETVIDLCKSTKLQK' A
#
# COMPACT_ATOMS: atom_id res chain seq x y z
N MET A 1 21.27 -18.19 4.06
CA MET A 1 21.20 -16.80 3.57
C MET A 1 19.84 -16.72 2.92
N ASP A 2 18.83 -16.35 3.69
CA ASP A 2 17.45 -16.25 3.19
C ASP A 2 17.29 -14.85 2.60
N ASN A 3 17.36 -14.75 1.28
CA ASN A 3 16.89 -13.56 0.58
C ASN A 3 15.37 -13.74 0.47
N GLU A 4 14.65 -13.49 1.55
CA GLU A 4 13.20 -13.37 1.49
C GLU A 4 12.88 -12.25 0.51
N ARG A 5 12.52 -12.66 -0.70
CA ARG A 5 12.08 -11.77 -1.75
C ARG A 5 10.65 -11.38 -1.38
N THR A 6 10.52 -10.29 -0.64
CA THR A 6 9.25 -9.62 -0.37
C THR A 6 8.79 -9.01 -1.70
N ASP A 7 8.21 -9.81 -2.60
CA ASP A 7 7.76 -9.35 -3.91
C ASP A 7 6.52 -8.46 -3.71
N PHE A 8 6.73 -7.15 -3.67
CA PHE A 8 5.64 -6.18 -3.75
C PHE A 8 4.92 -6.34 -5.09
N THR A 9 3.60 -6.48 -5.02
CA THR A 9 2.71 -6.47 -6.19
C THR A 9 2.32 -5.04 -6.51
N LYS A 10 2.56 -4.61 -7.75
CA LYS A 10 2.03 -3.34 -8.25
C LYS A 10 0.54 -3.49 -8.57
N ILE A 11 -0.29 -2.62 -8.01
CA ILE A 11 -1.73 -2.57 -8.30
C ILE A 11 -2.15 -1.15 -8.68
N GLU A 12 -3.26 -1.03 -9.40
CA GLU A 12 -3.88 0.24 -9.75
C GLU A 12 -5.35 0.25 -9.32
N ILE A 13 -5.77 1.29 -8.60
CA ILE A 13 -7.16 1.48 -8.16
C ILE A 13 -7.52 2.95 -8.36
N ASP A 14 -8.60 3.22 -9.09
CA ASP A 14 -9.10 4.57 -9.37
C ASP A 14 -8.02 5.52 -9.97
N GLY A 15 -7.14 4.96 -10.82
CA GLY A 15 -6.02 5.67 -11.45
C GLY A 15 -4.87 6.01 -10.49
N GLN A 16 -4.87 5.47 -9.27
CA GLN A 16 -3.76 5.55 -8.34
C GLN A 16 -2.97 4.24 -8.36
N GLU A 17 -1.66 4.33 -8.51
CA GLU A 17 -0.76 3.18 -8.40
C GLU A 17 -0.31 2.96 -6.94
N TYR A 18 -0.20 1.69 -6.55
CA TYR A 18 0.27 1.26 -5.23
C TYR A 18 1.27 0.12 -5.39
N LEU A 19 2.23 0.02 -4.47
CA LEU A 19 3.02 -1.18 -4.23
C LEU A 19 2.47 -1.86 -2.98
N LEU A 20 1.91 -3.05 -3.16
CA LEU A 20 1.27 -3.82 -2.10
C LEU A 20 2.10 -5.06 -1.77
N PHE A 21 2.38 -5.25 -0.50
CA PHE A 21 2.87 -6.51 0.04
C PHE A 21 1.80 -7.09 0.97
N GLU A 22 1.53 -8.38 0.83
CA GLU A 22 0.58 -9.13 1.65
C GLU A 22 1.32 -10.34 2.22
N SER A 23 1.26 -10.50 3.54
CA SER A 23 1.74 -11.68 4.26
C SER A 23 0.57 -12.32 5.03
N ASP A 24 0.83 -13.42 5.72
CA ASP A 24 -0.15 -14.04 6.63
C ASP A 24 -0.46 -13.16 7.85
N THR A 25 0.38 -12.17 8.16
CA THR A 25 0.30 -11.37 9.40
C THR A 25 0.04 -9.89 9.19
N ASP A 26 0.37 -9.37 8.01
CA ASP A 26 0.34 -7.94 7.75
C ASP A 26 0.18 -7.62 6.27
N VAL A 27 -0.35 -6.43 6.03
CA VAL A 27 -0.40 -5.81 4.72
C VAL A 27 0.41 -4.52 4.78
N THR A 28 1.31 -4.36 3.82
CA THR A 28 2.08 -3.13 3.63
C THR A 28 1.73 -2.51 2.28
N CYS A 29 1.38 -1.22 2.27
CA CYS A 29 1.04 -0.48 1.07
C CYS A 29 1.89 0.78 0.98
N ILE A 30 2.50 1.02 -0.18
CA ILE A 30 3.29 2.21 -0.50
C ILE A 30 2.66 2.91 -1.70
N TRP A 31 2.43 4.22 -1.61
CA TRP A 31 1.83 4.99 -2.69
C TRP A 31 2.30 6.44 -2.71
N ASP A 32 2.16 7.08 -3.87
CA ASP A 32 2.31 8.52 -4.03
C ASP A 32 0.93 9.19 -3.94
N ASN A 33 0.71 10.10 -3.00
CA ASN A 33 -0.57 10.82 -2.89
C ASN A 33 -0.64 12.14 -3.69
N GLY A 34 0.35 12.41 -4.54
CA GLY A 34 0.50 13.62 -5.34
C GLY A 34 1.38 14.70 -4.68
N ARG A 35 1.88 14.46 -3.47
CA ARG A 35 2.81 15.36 -2.75
C ARG A 35 3.87 14.62 -1.95
N TYR A 36 3.51 13.47 -1.40
CA TYR A 36 4.39 12.63 -0.59
C TYR A 36 4.30 11.18 -1.05
N ILE A 37 5.42 10.48 -0.90
CA ILE A 37 5.42 9.02 -0.87
C ILE A 37 5.10 8.59 0.54
N LEU A 38 4.03 7.83 0.70
CA LEU A 38 3.52 7.33 1.96
C LEU A 38 3.64 5.80 2.01
N SER A 39 3.78 5.28 3.22
CA SER A 39 3.76 3.85 3.50
C SER A 39 2.92 3.61 4.73
N ILE A 40 2.06 2.59 4.68
CA ILE A 40 1.35 2.05 5.83
C ILE A 40 1.61 0.56 5.91
N SER A 41 1.79 0.04 7.12
CA SER A 41 1.97 -1.37 7.40
C SER A 41 1.22 -1.72 8.66
N GLY A 42 0.51 -2.84 8.66
CA GLY A 42 -0.19 -3.32 9.84
C GLY A 42 -0.95 -4.61 9.61
N ASN A 43 -1.39 -5.23 10.71
CA ASN A 43 -2.30 -6.36 10.70
C ASN A 43 -3.73 -5.89 10.44
N LEU A 44 -3.94 -5.36 9.24
CA LEU A 44 -5.21 -4.90 8.70
C LEU A 44 -5.43 -5.63 7.38
N ASP A 45 -6.69 -5.90 7.05
CA ASP A 45 -7.02 -6.43 5.74
C ASP A 45 -6.70 -5.40 4.63
N LYS A 46 -6.51 -5.92 3.42
CA LYS A 46 -6.18 -5.14 2.23
C LYS A 46 -7.19 -4.02 1.96
N GLU A 47 -8.49 -4.26 2.13
CA GLU A 47 -9.51 -3.26 1.83
C GLU A 47 -9.39 -2.07 2.79
N THR A 48 -9.25 -2.34 4.08
CA THR A 48 -9.02 -1.30 5.11
C THR A 48 -7.74 -0.51 4.83
N VAL A 49 -6.64 -1.17 4.45
CA VAL A 49 -5.38 -0.49 4.10
C VAL A 49 -5.58 0.45 2.91
N ILE A 50 -6.25 0.00 1.85
CA ILE A 50 -6.50 0.82 0.66
C ILE A 50 -7.42 2.02 0.98
N ASP A 51 -8.44 1.84 1.81
CA ASP A 51 -9.30 2.94 2.24
C ASP A 51 -8.53 4.00 3.03
N LEU A 52 -7.62 3.58 3.91
CA LEU A 52 -6.71 4.49 4.59
C LEU A 52 -5.81 5.23 3.59
N CYS A 53 -5.29 4.56 2.57
CA CYS A 53 -4.51 5.21 1.53
C CYS A 53 -5.32 6.30 0.82
N LYS A 54 -6.56 5.99 0.41
CA LYS A 54 -7.48 6.94 -0.25
C LYS A 54 -7.80 8.15 0.63
N SER A 55 -7.91 7.97 1.95
CA SER A 55 -8.17 9.06 2.90
C SER A 55 -7.07 10.14 2.93
N THR A 56 -5.85 9.80 2.49
CA THR A 56 -4.71 10.72 2.43
C THR A 56 -4.59 11.46 1.10
N LYS A 57 -5.48 11.19 0.13
CA LYS A 57 -5.46 11.86 -1.16
C LYS A 57 -5.79 13.33 -0.97
N LEU A 58 -4.94 14.21 -1.51
CA LEU A 58 -5.15 15.64 -1.40
C LEU A 58 -6.43 16.03 -2.15
N GLN A 59 -7.36 16.68 -1.45
CA GLN A 59 -8.49 17.33 -2.11
C GLN A 59 -7.96 18.48 -2.96
N LYS A 60 -8.33 18.49 -4.25
CA LYS A 60 -8.03 19.60 -5.16
C LYS A 60 -8.87 20.81 -4.85
#